data_AF-A0A1M5KIC7-F1
#
_entry.id   AF-A0A1M5KIC7-F1
#
_cell.length_a   1.000
_cell.length_b   1.000
_cell.length_c   1.000
_cell.angle_alpha   90.00
_cell.angle_beta   90.00
_cell.angle_gamma   90.00
#
_symmetry.space_group_name_H-M   'P 1'
#
loop_
_entity.id
_entity.type
_entity.pdbx_description
1 polymer ?
#
loop_
_entity_poly.entity_id
_entity_poly.type
_entity_poly.pdbx_seq_one_letter_code
_entity_poly.pdbx_strand_id
1 'polypeptide(L)'
;MARSDKRFREAYNALIDLGSTSAPGSALPSENALAERAGVSRTVIRSVLHRLEEIGVVAWHGRDKTLLRTTGADDRLSVQNDPPKPEDLETAFLEWILRFDVPAGTQLNIAQLAREFSVTPNVLQEFLASLSQFGLVERGAKGGWLMLGFTADFAVELSEFRTILELNAVQQVMTCPVNHPIWAELESLRRLHLDLDTRIDTDFHDFSHLDERFHGAINSVVKNRFAAQSQKIISLIFHYHYMWDKRDEKHRNAAALREHLAIISALQSRDEEAALTATRRHLRTSMTTLLSSLKDHRLV
;
A
#
# COMPACT_ATOMS: atom_id res chain seq x y z
N MET A 1 0.15 12.22 -2.03
CA MET A 1 1.25 12.92 -2.74
C MET A 1 2.57 12.57 -2.05
N ALA A 2 3.23 11.48 -2.45
CA ALA A 2 4.34 10.86 -1.71
C ALA A 2 5.64 10.76 -2.56
N ARG A 3 6.11 11.88 -3.13
CA ARG A 3 7.30 11.88 -4.00
C ARG A 3 8.33 12.99 -3.78
N SER A 4 8.36 13.66 -2.63
CA SER A 4 9.32 14.76 -2.44
C SER A 4 9.86 14.98 -1.01
N ASP A 5 10.13 13.93 -0.22
CA ASP A 5 10.76 14.17 1.09
C ASP A 5 12.30 14.08 1.04
N LYS A 6 12.88 13.02 0.47
CA LYS A 6 14.35 12.85 0.41
C LYS A 6 15.05 13.86 -0.52
N ARG A 7 14.67 13.90 -1.80
CA ARG A 7 15.29 14.81 -2.80
C ARG A 7 15.12 16.29 -2.44
N PHE A 8 14.00 16.63 -1.81
CA PHE A 8 13.78 17.98 -1.30
C PHE A 8 14.73 18.30 -0.15
N ARG A 9 14.85 17.42 0.86
CA ARG A 9 15.76 17.61 2.00
C ARG A 9 17.23 17.65 1.58
N GLU A 10 17.63 16.82 0.62
CA GLU A 10 18.98 16.83 0.03
C GLU A 10 19.25 18.15 -0.70
N ALA A 11 18.34 18.59 -1.57
CA ALA A 11 18.48 19.88 -2.27
C ALA A 11 18.43 21.07 -1.31
N TYR A 12 17.58 21.00 -0.28
CA TYR A 12 17.48 21.99 0.78
C TYR A 12 18.81 22.11 1.54
N ASN A 13 19.38 20.99 1.98
CA ASN A 13 20.65 20.98 2.69
C ASN A 13 21.82 21.44 1.80
N ALA A 14 21.78 21.15 0.49
CA ALA A 14 22.77 21.68 -0.45
C ALA A 14 22.72 23.22 -0.57
N LEU A 15 21.53 23.82 -0.47
CA LEU A 15 21.39 25.28 -0.42
C LEU A 15 21.80 25.87 0.94
N ILE A 16 21.58 25.13 2.04
CA ILE A 16 22.15 25.48 3.36
C ILE A 16 23.68 25.47 3.32
N ASP A 17 24.30 24.51 2.64
CA ASP A 17 25.77 24.46 2.48
C ASP A 17 26.31 25.61 1.61
N LEU A 18 25.53 26.05 0.62
CA LEU A 18 25.86 27.25 -0.15
C LEU A 18 25.75 28.52 0.71
N GLY A 19 24.73 28.62 1.55
CA GLY A 19 24.53 29.76 2.45
C GLY A 19 25.56 29.85 3.58
N SER A 20 26.17 28.73 3.98
CA SER A 20 27.16 28.71 5.08
C SER A 20 28.53 29.23 4.64
N THR A 21 28.80 29.19 3.33
CA THR A 21 30.04 29.66 2.70
C THR A 21 29.91 31.03 2.04
N SER A 22 28.70 31.62 2.06
CA SER A 22 28.41 32.90 1.41
C SER A 22 28.13 33.99 2.44
N ALA A 23 28.53 35.22 2.13
CA ALA A 23 28.27 36.37 2.99
C ALA A 23 26.80 36.81 2.91
N PRO A 24 26.17 37.24 4.02
CA PRO A 24 24.85 37.89 3.96
C PRO A 24 24.85 39.06 2.97
N GLY A 25 23.76 39.20 2.21
CA GLY A 25 23.64 40.15 1.11
C GLY A 25 24.15 39.64 -0.24
N SER A 26 24.80 38.46 -0.29
CA SER A 26 25.23 37.87 -1.57
C SER A 26 24.05 37.42 -2.43
N ALA A 27 24.16 37.61 -3.74
CA ALA A 27 23.22 37.06 -4.71
C ALA A 27 23.42 35.55 -4.86
N LEU A 28 22.33 34.79 -4.82
CA LEU A 28 22.35 33.36 -5.09
C LEU A 28 22.32 33.07 -6.60
N PRO A 29 22.90 31.93 -7.05
CA PRO A 29 22.85 31.52 -8.45
C PRO A 29 21.42 31.37 -8.99
N SER A 30 21.31 31.34 -10.32
CA SER A 30 20.03 31.10 -11.00
C SER A 30 19.41 29.74 -10.61
N GLU A 31 18.09 29.61 -10.74
CA GLU A 31 17.38 28.35 -10.45
C GLU A 31 17.93 27.16 -11.25
N ASN A 32 18.37 27.39 -12.49
CA ASN A 32 18.97 26.36 -13.32
C ASN A 32 20.30 25.89 -12.73
N ALA A 33 21.16 26.84 -12.33
CA ALA A 33 22.45 26.53 -11.73
C ALA A 33 22.30 25.84 -10.38
N LEU A 34 21.31 26.26 -9.57
CA LEU A 34 20.98 25.60 -8.30
C LEU A 34 20.44 24.18 -8.54
N ALA A 35 19.60 23.99 -9.55
CA ALA A 35 19.02 22.69 -9.91
C ALA A 35 20.12 21.71 -10.36
N GLU A 36 21.03 22.18 -11.21
CA GLU A 36 22.18 21.39 -11.66
C GLU A 36 23.11 21.02 -10.50
N ARG A 37 23.44 21.99 -9.63
CA ARG A 37 24.30 21.75 -8.45
C ARG A 37 23.69 20.78 -7.44
N ALA A 38 22.38 20.81 -7.25
CA ALA A 38 21.67 19.93 -6.32
C ALA A 38 21.19 18.62 -6.95
N GLY A 39 21.37 18.42 -8.28
CA GLY A 39 20.92 17.22 -8.98
C GLY A 39 19.41 17.02 -9.01
N VAL A 40 18.62 18.11 -8.96
CA VAL A 40 17.14 18.06 -8.91
C VAL A 40 16.52 18.93 -9.99
N SER A 41 15.19 18.85 -10.18
CA SER A 41 14.49 19.71 -11.13
C SER A 41 14.35 21.14 -10.60
N ARG A 42 14.18 22.10 -11.51
CA ARG A 42 13.91 23.51 -11.16
C ARG A 42 12.68 23.68 -10.27
N THR A 43 11.66 22.84 -10.46
CA THR A 43 10.45 22.84 -9.63
C THR A 43 10.79 22.55 -8.17
N VAL A 44 11.70 21.59 -7.91
CA VAL A 44 12.16 21.27 -6.55
C VAL A 44 12.95 22.44 -5.96
N ILE A 45 13.84 23.06 -6.72
CA ILE A 45 14.57 24.26 -6.26
C ILE A 45 13.62 25.39 -5.90
N ARG A 46 12.56 25.63 -6.68
CA ARG A 46 11.57 26.67 -6.37
C ARG A 46 10.83 26.36 -5.06
N SER A 47 10.46 25.11 -4.82
CA SER A 47 9.88 24.71 -3.54
C SER A 47 10.86 24.91 -2.37
N VAL A 48 12.15 24.58 -2.56
CA VAL A 48 13.20 24.80 -1.54
C VAL A 48 13.38 26.29 -1.25
N LEU A 49 13.43 27.13 -2.29
CA LEU A 49 13.58 28.58 -2.15
C LEU A 49 12.39 29.22 -1.43
N HIS A 50 11.16 28.79 -1.71
CA HIS A 50 9.99 29.22 -0.93
C HIS A 50 10.14 28.87 0.54
N ARG A 51 10.60 27.65 0.85
CA ARG A 51 10.80 27.25 2.24
C ARG A 51 11.89 28.07 2.93
N LEU A 52 13.00 28.35 2.24
CA LEU A 52 14.09 29.18 2.76
C LEU A 52 13.65 30.64 2.96
N GLU A 53 12.73 31.14 2.12
CA GLU A 53 12.13 32.46 2.28
C GLU A 53 11.20 32.53 3.50
N GLU A 54 10.35 31.50 3.70
CA GLU A 54 9.48 31.40 4.88
C GLU A 54 10.25 31.44 6.21
N ILE A 55 11.44 30.83 6.25
CA ILE A 55 12.29 30.81 7.46
C ILE A 55 13.31 31.95 7.50
N GLY A 56 13.22 32.93 6.58
CA GLY A 56 14.04 34.13 6.56
C GLY A 56 15.52 33.91 6.23
N VAL A 57 15.85 32.87 5.47
CA VAL A 57 17.22 32.61 4.98
C VAL A 57 17.49 33.35 3.67
N VAL A 58 16.50 33.44 2.79
CA VAL A 58 16.62 34.14 1.49
C VAL A 58 15.49 35.14 1.29
N ALA A 59 15.75 36.23 0.58
CA ALA A 59 14.73 37.06 -0.03
C ALA A 59 14.64 36.71 -1.52
N TRP A 60 13.44 36.44 -2.02
CA TRP A 60 13.27 35.99 -3.40
C TRP A 60 12.21 36.82 -4.14
N HIS A 61 12.67 37.60 -5.12
CA HIS A 61 11.80 38.44 -5.96
C HIS A 61 12.06 38.15 -7.44
N GLY A 62 11.22 37.29 -8.01
CA GLY A 62 11.32 36.91 -9.41
C GLY A 62 12.64 36.20 -9.72
N ARG A 63 13.56 36.88 -10.41
CA ARG A 63 14.88 36.33 -10.76
C ARG A 63 15.95 36.59 -9.71
N ASP A 64 15.74 37.60 -8.87
CA ASP A 64 16.71 38.02 -7.87
C ASP A 64 16.50 37.24 -6.56
N LYS A 65 17.60 36.69 -6.05
CA LYS A 65 17.63 35.85 -4.86
C LYS A 65 18.80 36.31 -4.00
N THR A 66 18.53 36.80 -2.80
CA THR A 66 19.57 37.34 -1.92
C THR A 66 19.59 36.56 -0.62
N LEU A 67 20.78 36.15 -0.18
CA LEU A 67 20.97 35.50 1.11
C LEU A 67 20.83 36.54 2.23
N LEU A 68 19.91 36.35 3.18
CA LEU A 68 19.64 37.31 4.25
C LEU A 68 20.55 37.12 5.46
N ARG A 69 20.97 35.88 5.72
CA ARG A 69 21.86 35.51 6.82
C ARG A 69 22.69 34.28 6.47
N THR A 70 23.83 34.13 7.12
CA THR A 70 24.63 32.90 7.03
C THR A 70 23.83 31.76 7.65
N THR A 71 23.84 30.60 6.98
CA THR A 71 23.14 29.40 7.42
C THR A 71 24.06 28.50 8.26
N GLY A 72 23.47 27.80 9.22
CA GLY A 72 24.18 26.94 10.17
C GLY A 72 23.69 25.49 10.19
N ALA A 73 24.27 24.70 11.09
CA ALA A 73 23.86 23.30 11.29
C ALA A 73 22.39 23.18 11.73
N ASP A 74 21.88 24.16 12.49
CA ASP A 74 20.51 24.21 12.98
C ASP A 74 19.47 24.46 11.88
N ASP A 75 19.90 25.01 10.74
CA ASP A 75 19.02 25.24 9.59
C ASP A 75 18.82 23.97 8.75
N ARG A 76 19.61 22.90 8.98
CA ARG A 76 19.57 21.67 8.19
C ARG A 76 18.33 20.85 8.50
N LEU A 77 17.75 20.24 7.47
CA LEU A 77 16.74 19.21 7.64
C LEU A 77 17.42 17.86 7.87
N SER A 78 16.94 17.10 8.85
CA SER A 78 17.35 15.71 9.02
C SER A 78 17.00 14.93 7.76
N VAL A 79 18.02 14.42 7.04
CA VAL A 79 17.84 13.43 5.98
C VAL A 79 17.75 12.08 6.67
N GLN A 80 16.62 11.83 7.34
CA GLN A 80 16.32 10.49 7.80
C GLN A 80 16.21 9.60 6.55
N ASN A 81 17.11 8.61 6.43
CA ASN A 81 16.79 7.37 5.74
C ASN A 81 15.81 6.62 6.66
N ASP A 82 14.61 7.15 6.85
CA ASP A 82 13.58 6.30 7.41
C ASP A 82 13.45 5.16 6.40
N PRO A 83 13.67 3.90 6.81
CA PRO A 83 13.29 2.80 5.95
C PRO A 83 11.83 3.04 5.59
N PRO A 84 11.42 2.76 4.32
CA PRO A 84 10.00 2.70 4.00
C PRO A 84 9.31 1.92 5.12
N LYS A 85 8.11 2.37 5.52
CA LYS A 85 7.36 1.59 6.51
C LYS A 85 7.27 0.16 5.97
N PRO A 86 7.25 -0.88 6.82
CA PRO A 86 7.07 -2.25 6.34
C PRO A 86 5.89 -2.39 5.36
N GLU A 87 4.84 -1.61 5.58
CA GLU A 87 3.65 -1.42 4.72
C GLU A 87 3.99 -0.92 3.29
N ASP A 88 4.99 -0.06 3.13
CA ASP A 88 5.47 0.44 1.84
C ASP A 88 6.33 -0.61 1.11
N LEU A 89 7.05 -1.48 1.84
CA LEU A 89 7.86 -2.55 1.25
C LEU A 89 6.99 -3.71 0.74
N GLU A 90 5.97 -4.11 1.52
CA GLU A 90 4.96 -5.10 1.10
C GLU A 90 4.31 -4.70 -0.23
N THR A 91 3.81 -3.46 -0.26
CA THR A 91 3.21 -2.83 -1.43
C THR A 91 4.15 -2.82 -2.63
N ALA A 92 5.34 -2.26 -2.46
CA ALA A 92 6.31 -2.15 -3.54
C ALA A 92 6.75 -3.53 -4.07
N PHE A 93 6.87 -4.53 -3.19
CA PHE A 93 7.26 -5.88 -3.59
C PHE A 93 6.19 -6.58 -4.44
N LEU A 94 4.91 -6.44 -4.07
CA LEU A 94 3.83 -7.02 -4.86
C LEU A 94 3.66 -6.31 -6.19
N GLU A 95 3.67 -4.97 -6.20
CA GLU A 95 3.70 -4.20 -7.45
C GLU A 95 4.86 -4.63 -8.36
N TRP A 96 6.03 -4.91 -7.78
CA TRP A 96 7.20 -5.40 -8.50
C TRP A 96 6.98 -6.80 -9.09
N ILE A 97 6.49 -7.78 -8.30
CA ILE A 97 6.19 -9.13 -8.79
C ILE A 97 5.28 -9.07 -10.02
N LEU A 98 4.27 -8.22 -9.97
CA LEU A 98 3.26 -8.10 -11.01
C LEU A 98 3.79 -7.39 -12.24
N ARG A 99 4.45 -6.25 -12.03
CA ARG A 99 4.98 -5.43 -13.11
C ARG A 99 6.01 -6.20 -13.95
N PHE A 100 6.80 -7.05 -13.30
CA PHE A 100 7.86 -7.80 -13.93
C PHE A 100 7.51 -9.26 -14.20
N ASP A 101 6.25 -9.67 -13.95
CA ASP A 101 5.74 -11.04 -14.13
C ASP A 101 6.73 -12.10 -13.64
N VAL A 102 7.16 -11.98 -12.39
CA VAL A 102 8.30 -12.73 -11.85
C VAL A 102 7.94 -14.21 -11.71
N PRO A 103 8.54 -15.12 -12.51
CA PRO A 103 8.12 -16.52 -12.50
C PRO A 103 8.48 -17.25 -11.21
N ALA A 104 7.71 -18.29 -10.89
CA ALA A 104 8.10 -19.30 -9.92
C ALA A 104 9.46 -19.90 -10.27
N GLY A 105 10.30 -20.14 -9.26
CA GLY A 105 11.70 -20.58 -9.42
C GLY A 105 12.71 -19.44 -9.65
N THR A 106 12.28 -18.17 -9.69
CA THR A 106 13.22 -17.04 -9.84
C THR A 106 14.07 -16.86 -8.59
N GLN A 107 15.39 -16.77 -8.73
CA GLN A 107 16.26 -16.41 -7.61
C GLN A 107 16.19 -14.91 -7.32
N LEU A 108 15.91 -14.56 -6.07
CA LEU A 108 15.81 -13.18 -5.61
C LEU A 108 17.17 -12.68 -5.13
N ASN A 109 17.77 -11.78 -5.91
CA ASN A 109 19.05 -11.15 -5.56
C ASN A 109 18.82 -10.03 -4.53
N ILE A 110 19.19 -10.30 -3.27
CA ILE A 110 18.97 -9.40 -2.14
C ILE A 110 19.67 -8.07 -2.31
N ALA A 111 20.91 -8.05 -2.80
CA ALA A 111 21.65 -6.81 -2.95
C ALA A 111 21.02 -5.92 -4.05
N GLN A 112 20.47 -6.52 -5.10
CA GLN A 112 19.77 -5.79 -6.16
C GLN A 112 18.41 -5.28 -5.68
N LEU A 113 17.57 -6.16 -5.14
CA LEU A 113 16.23 -5.82 -4.69
C LEU A 113 16.24 -4.82 -3.54
N ALA A 114 17.21 -4.90 -2.62
CA ALA A 114 17.35 -3.92 -1.54
C ALA A 114 17.61 -2.52 -2.10
N ARG A 115 18.43 -2.40 -3.16
CA ARG A 115 18.63 -1.12 -3.86
C ARG A 115 17.37 -0.65 -4.57
N GLU A 116 16.65 -1.57 -5.23
CA GLU A 116 15.43 -1.26 -5.98
C GLU A 116 14.31 -0.75 -5.07
N PHE A 117 14.09 -1.41 -3.93
CA PHE A 117 13.12 -0.99 -2.93
C PHE A 117 13.62 0.09 -1.97
N SER A 118 14.86 0.56 -2.14
CA SER A 118 15.50 1.55 -1.26
C SER A 118 15.50 1.16 0.22
N VAL A 119 15.74 -0.12 0.51
CA VAL A 119 15.86 -0.70 1.86
C VAL A 119 17.25 -1.28 2.11
N THR A 120 17.56 -1.60 3.37
CA THR A 120 18.79 -2.34 3.67
C THR A 120 18.62 -3.84 3.35
N PRO A 121 19.72 -4.56 3.03
CA PRO A 121 19.67 -6.00 2.82
C PRO A 121 19.06 -6.79 4.00
N ASN A 122 19.29 -6.35 5.24
CA ASN A 122 18.71 -6.99 6.42
C ASN A 122 17.19 -6.84 6.47
N VAL A 123 16.68 -5.63 6.23
CA VAL A 123 15.23 -5.39 6.19
C VAL A 123 14.57 -6.24 5.10
N LEU A 124 15.18 -6.33 3.92
CA LEU A 124 14.68 -7.19 2.85
C LEU A 124 14.70 -8.68 3.23
N GLN A 125 15.75 -9.14 3.91
CA GLN A 125 15.85 -10.53 4.40
C GLN A 125 14.76 -10.88 5.41
N GLU A 126 14.49 -9.99 6.37
CA GLU A 126 13.42 -10.16 7.36
C GLU A 126 12.04 -10.16 6.69
N PHE A 127 11.85 -9.25 5.74
CA PHE A 127 10.63 -9.19 4.94
C PHE A 127 10.39 -10.48 4.14
N LEU A 128 11.38 -10.98 3.39
CA LEU A 128 11.25 -12.23 2.65
C LEU A 128 11.05 -13.44 3.58
N ALA A 129 11.67 -13.44 4.77
CA ALA A 129 11.40 -14.45 5.78
C ALA A 129 9.94 -14.43 6.26
N SER A 130 9.35 -13.24 6.40
CA SER A 130 7.94 -13.10 6.71
C SER A 130 7.03 -13.60 5.57
N LEU A 131 7.42 -13.47 4.30
CA LEU A 131 6.65 -14.02 3.19
C LEU A 131 6.81 -15.53 3.05
N SER A 132 7.93 -16.07 3.53
CA SER A 132 8.22 -17.49 3.44
C SER A 132 7.27 -18.37 4.25
N GLN A 133 6.78 -17.85 5.39
CA GLN A 133 5.76 -18.56 6.18
C GLN A 133 4.46 -18.81 5.39
N PHE A 134 4.23 -18.03 4.33
CA PHE A 134 3.06 -18.12 3.47
C PHE A 134 3.39 -18.76 2.12
N GLY A 135 4.59 -19.32 1.92
CA GLY A 135 4.91 -20.03 0.68
C GLY A 135 5.02 -19.17 -0.57
N LEU A 136 5.18 -17.83 -0.45
CA LEU A 136 5.46 -16.96 -1.59
C LEU A 136 6.92 -16.99 -2.01
N VAL A 137 7.80 -17.23 -1.05
CA VAL A 137 9.24 -17.38 -1.23
C VAL A 137 9.77 -18.48 -0.33
N GLU A 138 10.90 -19.06 -0.68
CA GLU A 138 11.60 -20.03 0.18
C GLU A 138 13.09 -19.76 0.23
N ARG A 139 13.76 -20.31 1.25
CA ARG A 139 15.23 -20.29 1.28
C ARG A 139 15.78 -21.35 0.32
N GLY A 140 16.62 -20.92 -0.61
CA GLY A 140 17.27 -21.83 -1.55
C GLY A 140 18.31 -22.73 -0.88
N ALA A 141 18.50 -23.94 -1.40
CA ALA A 141 19.43 -24.94 -0.86
C ALA A 141 20.90 -24.47 -0.79
N LYS A 142 21.29 -23.51 -1.65
CA LYS A 142 22.65 -22.93 -1.67
C LYS A 142 22.71 -21.56 -0.98
N GLY A 143 21.71 -21.23 -0.17
CA GLY A 143 21.49 -19.88 0.36
C GLY A 143 20.72 -18.98 -0.61
N GLY A 144 20.32 -17.81 -0.13
CA GLY A 144 19.47 -16.87 -0.86
C GLY A 144 17.97 -17.22 -0.80
N TRP A 145 17.18 -16.50 -1.59
CA TRP A 145 15.73 -16.61 -1.63
C TRP A 145 15.27 -17.00 -3.03
N LEU A 146 14.27 -17.88 -3.10
CA LEU A 146 13.62 -18.33 -4.33
C LEU A 146 12.17 -17.85 -4.33
N MET A 147 11.71 -17.31 -5.44
CA MET A 147 10.30 -17.00 -5.66
C MET A 147 9.53 -18.30 -5.89
N LEU A 148 8.49 -18.58 -5.12
CA LEU A 148 7.57 -19.68 -5.38
C LEU A 148 6.39 -19.23 -6.26
N GLY A 149 6.06 -17.94 -6.22
CA GLY A 149 5.09 -17.33 -7.14
C GLY A 149 3.65 -17.42 -6.65
N PHE A 150 2.77 -16.65 -7.30
CA PHE A 150 1.32 -16.77 -7.14
C PHE A 150 0.78 -17.84 -8.08
N THR A 151 0.90 -19.11 -7.70
CA THR A 151 0.40 -20.22 -8.50
C THR A 151 -1.13 -20.36 -8.38
N ALA A 152 -1.74 -21.11 -9.30
CA ALA A 152 -3.16 -21.46 -9.19
C ALA A 152 -3.45 -22.26 -7.91
N ASP A 153 -2.55 -23.16 -7.53
CA ASP A 153 -2.67 -23.96 -6.30
C ASP A 153 -2.62 -23.06 -5.06
N PHE A 154 -1.67 -22.11 -5.02
CA PHE A 154 -1.59 -21.11 -3.95
C PHE A 154 -2.89 -20.30 -3.82
N ALA A 155 -3.48 -19.87 -4.93
CA ALA A 155 -4.74 -19.14 -4.93
C ALA A 155 -5.92 -19.97 -4.38
N VAL A 156 -5.98 -21.26 -4.71
CA VAL A 156 -7.00 -22.18 -4.18
C VAL A 156 -6.80 -22.38 -2.67
N GLU A 157 -5.58 -22.75 -2.25
CA GLU A 157 -5.24 -22.99 -0.85
C GLU A 157 -5.53 -21.77 0.03
N LEU A 158 -5.14 -20.57 -0.42
CA LEU A 158 -5.40 -19.32 0.29
C LEU A 158 -6.91 -19.03 0.37
N SER A 159 -7.68 -19.31 -0.69
CA SER A 159 -9.13 -19.09 -0.72
C SER A 159 -9.88 -20.06 0.19
N GLU A 160 -9.46 -21.32 0.25
CA GLU A 160 -10.00 -22.32 1.18
C GLU A 160 -9.73 -21.91 2.64
N PHE A 161 -8.50 -21.49 2.93
CA PHE A 161 -8.14 -21.01 4.26
C PHE A 161 -8.91 -19.76 4.66
N ARG A 162 -9.03 -18.78 3.75
CA ARG A 162 -9.86 -17.58 3.93
C ARG A 162 -11.31 -17.95 4.25
N THR A 163 -11.87 -18.95 3.57
CA THR A 163 -13.24 -19.41 3.80
C THR A 163 -13.45 -19.90 5.22
N ILE A 164 -12.50 -20.66 5.77
CA ILE A 164 -12.57 -21.13 7.16
C ILE A 164 -12.58 -19.95 8.13
N LEU A 165 -11.71 -18.96 7.92
CA LEU A 165 -11.58 -17.81 8.81
C LEU A 165 -12.80 -16.89 8.76
N GLU A 166 -13.27 -16.54 7.56
CA GLU A 166 -14.36 -15.58 7.40
C GLU A 166 -15.72 -16.14 7.79
N LEU A 167 -15.99 -17.43 7.53
CA LEU A 167 -17.20 -18.06 8.03
C LEU A 167 -17.21 -18.10 9.57
N ASN A 168 -16.07 -18.40 10.19
CA ASN A 168 -15.96 -18.31 11.66
C ASN A 168 -16.22 -16.89 12.17
N ALA A 169 -15.67 -15.88 11.50
CA ALA A 169 -15.88 -14.48 11.87
C ALA A 169 -17.36 -14.09 11.78
N VAL A 170 -18.06 -14.46 10.70
CA VAL A 170 -19.50 -14.25 10.53
C VAL A 170 -20.31 -14.90 11.65
N GLN A 171 -20.01 -16.15 12.02
CA GLN A 171 -20.67 -16.82 13.15
C GLN A 171 -20.42 -16.07 14.46
N GLN A 172 -19.20 -15.58 14.69
CA GLN A 172 -18.89 -14.79 15.89
C GLN A 172 -19.65 -13.45 15.91
N VAL A 173 -19.78 -12.76 14.76
CA VAL A 173 -20.62 -11.55 14.65
C VAL A 173 -22.06 -11.86 15.08
N MET A 174 -22.62 -13.00 14.67
CA MET A 174 -23.99 -13.40 15.02
C MET A 174 -24.19 -13.59 16.53
N THR A 175 -23.16 -14.01 17.25
CA THR A 175 -23.19 -14.14 18.71
C THR A 175 -23.00 -12.82 19.47
N CYS A 176 -22.65 -11.72 18.78
CA CYS A 176 -22.44 -10.43 19.43
C CYS A 176 -23.76 -9.86 20.00
N PRO A 177 -23.74 -9.26 21.21
CA PRO A 177 -24.93 -8.64 21.80
C PRO A 177 -25.40 -7.44 20.98
N VAL A 178 -26.65 -7.04 21.14
CA VAL A 178 -27.29 -5.94 20.38
C VAL A 178 -26.58 -4.59 20.52
N ASN A 179 -25.88 -4.37 21.62
CA ASN A 179 -25.12 -3.15 21.90
C ASN A 179 -23.65 -3.22 21.46
N HIS A 180 -23.22 -4.33 20.84
CA HIS A 180 -21.85 -4.46 20.36
C HIS A 180 -21.56 -3.43 19.26
N PRO A 181 -20.38 -2.76 19.24
CA PRO A 181 -20.06 -1.71 18.27
C PRO A 181 -20.08 -2.16 16.80
N ILE A 182 -19.95 -3.48 16.54
CA ILE A 182 -20.01 -4.04 15.18
C ILE A 182 -21.30 -3.66 14.44
N TRP A 183 -22.44 -3.55 15.14
CA TRP A 183 -23.72 -3.24 14.50
C TRP A 183 -23.77 -1.81 13.95
N ALA A 184 -23.17 -0.85 14.67
CA ALA A 184 -23.03 0.52 14.21
C ALA A 184 -22.03 0.60 13.04
N GLU A 185 -20.94 -0.17 13.09
CA GLU A 185 -19.97 -0.24 12.00
C GLU A 185 -20.57 -0.87 10.73
N LEU A 186 -21.35 -1.95 10.85
CA LEU A 186 -22.07 -2.56 9.73
C LEU A 186 -23.06 -1.59 9.08
N GLU A 187 -23.75 -0.76 9.88
CA GLU A 187 -24.64 0.28 9.32
C GLU A 187 -23.86 1.41 8.65
N SER A 188 -22.69 1.79 9.17
CA SER A 188 -21.77 2.72 8.50
C SER A 188 -21.30 2.15 7.17
N LEU A 189 -20.84 0.89 7.17
CA LEU A 189 -20.39 0.18 5.97
C LEU A 189 -21.51 0.06 4.94
N ARG A 190 -22.74 -0.27 5.36
CA ARG A 190 -23.90 -0.33 4.47
C ARG A 190 -24.11 0.98 3.73
N ARG A 191 -24.08 2.11 4.43
CA ARG A 191 -24.26 3.44 3.84
C ARG A 191 -23.15 3.76 2.84
N LEU A 192 -21.90 3.44 3.17
CA LEU A 192 -20.76 3.65 2.26
C LEU A 192 -20.87 2.77 1.00
N HIS A 193 -21.30 1.51 1.13
CA HIS A 193 -21.51 0.63 -0.02
C HIS A 193 -22.65 1.11 -0.90
N LEU A 194 -23.77 1.55 -0.31
CA LEU A 194 -24.89 2.11 -1.07
C LEU A 194 -24.51 3.40 -1.80
N ASP A 195 -23.78 4.30 -1.15
CA ASP A 195 -23.26 5.52 -1.78
C ASP A 195 -22.38 5.16 -2.99
N LEU A 196 -21.41 4.27 -2.80
CA LEU A 196 -20.51 3.83 -3.87
C LEU A 196 -21.26 3.11 -5.00
N ASP A 197 -22.28 2.29 -4.72
CA ASP A 197 -23.09 1.62 -5.77
C ASP A 197 -23.76 2.64 -6.70
N THR A 198 -24.19 3.80 -6.20
CA THR A 198 -24.80 4.86 -7.05
C THR A 198 -23.82 5.51 -8.03
N ARG A 199 -22.51 5.45 -7.72
CA ARG A 199 -21.43 6.11 -8.48
C ARG A 199 -20.38 5.09 -8.97
N ILE A 200 -20.71 3.81 -8.95
CA ILE A 200 -19.79 2.72 -9.29
C ILE A 200 -19.31 2.80 -10.74
N ASP A 201 -20.05 3.51 -11.60
CA ASP A 201 -19.68 3.70 -12.99
C ASP A 201 -18.40 4.53 -13.17
N THR A 202 -18.11 5.46 -12.24
CA THR A 202 -16.94 6.35 -12.27
C THR A 202 -15.93 6.01 -11.18
N ASP A 203 -16.41 5.61 -10.00
CA ASP A 203 -15.61 5.59 -8.78
C ASP A 203 -15.30 4.16 -8.31
N PHE A 204 -15.39 3.16 -9.20
CA PHE A 204 -15.16 1.74 -8.85
C PHE A 204 -13.81 1.43 -8.19
N HIS A 205 -12.80 2.29 -8.36
CA HIS A 205 -11.50 2.14 -7.70
C HIS A 205 -11.58 2.36 -6.17
N ASP A 206 -12.57 3.13 -5.70
CA ASP A 206 -12.78 3.39 -4.26
C ASP A 206 -13.22 2.10 -3.52
N PHE A 207 -13.66 1.08 -4.26
CA PHE A 207 -14.12 -0.19 -3.69
C PHE A 207 -13.02 -0.92 -2.91
N SER A 208 -11.75 -0.84 -3.33
CA SER A 208 -10.64 -1.56 -2.67
C SER A 208 -10.48 -1.19 -1.19
N HIS A 209 -10.58 0.10 -0.87
CA HIS A 209 -10.56 0.60 0.50
C HIS A 209 -11.79 0.17 1.29
N LEU A 210 -12.94 0.09 0.62
CA LEU A 210 -14.19 -0.30 1.25
C LEU A 210 -14.25 -1.82 1.53
N ASP A 211 -13.70 -2.63 0.63
CA ASP A 211 -13.49 -4.07 0.76
C ASP A 211 -12.59 -4.39 1.96
N GLU A 212 -11.42 -3.75 2.04
CA GLU A 212 -10.51 -3.90 3.17
C GLU A 212 -11.18 -3.55 4.51
N ARG A 213 -11.90 -2.41 4.56
CA ARG A 213 -12.61 -1.98 5.77
C ARG A 213 -13.73 -2.97 6.15
N PHE A 214 -14.46 -3.49 5.16
CA PHE A 214 -15.54 -4.45 5.38
C PHE A 214 -15.02 -5.75 6.00
N HIS A 215 -14.03 -6.39 5.37
CA HIS A 215 -13.44 -7.62 5.89
C HIS A 215 -12.75 -7.37 7.23
N GLY A 216 -12.03 -6.26 7.39
CA GLY A 216 -11.40 -5.87 8.64
C GLY A 216 -12.41 -5.73 9.80
N ALA A 217 -13.57 -5.11 9.55
CA ALA A 217 -14.62 -4.95 10.55
C ALA A 217 -15.20 -6.30 11.01
N ILE A 218 -15.58 -7.18 10.07
CA ILE A 218 -16.11 -8.52 10.41
C ILE A 218 -15.06 -9.32 11.16
N ASN A 219 -13.83 -9.35 10.67
CA ASN A 219 -12.73 -10.08 11.25
C ASN A 219 -12.31 -9.58 12.64
N SER A 220 -12.55 -8.30 12.95
CA SER A 220 -12.15 -7.69 14.22
C SER A 220 -12.83 -8.29 15.45
N VAL A 221 -13.96 -8.99 15.26
CA VAL A 221 -14.66 -9.66 16.37
C VAL A 221 -13.91 -10.92 16.83
N VAL A 222 -13.11 -11.52 15.94
CA VAL A 222 -12.35 -12.73 16.23
C VAL A 222 -11.10 -12.38 17.04
N LYS A 223 -11.10 -12.75 18.33
CA LYS A 223 -9.94 -12.56 19.22
C LYS A 223 -9.00 -13.76 19.19
N ASN A 224 -8.37 -13.99 18.03
CA ASN A 224 -7.37 -15.04 17.84
C ASN A 224 -6.12 -14.51 17.14
N ARG A 225 -4.95 -14.63 17.80
CA ARG A 225 -3.67 -14.11 17.27
C ARG A 225 -3.25 -14.75 15.95
N PHE A 226 -3.56 -16.03 15.75
CA PHE A 226 -3.21 -16.76 14.51
C PHE A 226 -4.11 -16.29 13.36
N ALA A 227 -5.41 -16.13 13.61
CA ALA A 227 -6.33 -15.56 12.61
C ALA A 227 -5.93 -14.13 12.23
N ALA A 228 -5.59 -13.30 13.21
CA ALA A 228 -5.15 -11.91 12.97
C ALA A 228 -3.85 -11.84 12.16
N GLN A 229 -2.90 -12.75 12.39
CA GLN A 229 -1.67 -12.83 11.60
C GLN A 229 -1.96 -13.24 10.16
N SER A 230 -2.83 -14.24 9.96
CA SER A 230 -3.24 -14.70 8.63
C SER A 230 -4.05 -13.67 7.84
N GLN A 231 -4.81 -12.80 8.51
CA GLN A 231 -5.58 -11.74 7.85
C GLN A 231 -4.69 -10.73 7.13
N LYS A 232 -3.46 -10.50 7.59
CA LYS A 232 -2.54 -9.57 6.93
C LYS A 232 -2.19 -10.02 5.52
N ILE A 233 -1.79 -11.29 5.36
CA ILE A 233 -1.46 -11.82 4.04
C ILE A 233 -2.70 -11.93 3.15
N ILE A 234 -3.85 -12.30 3.70
CA ILE A 234 -5.11 -12.36 2.95
C ILE A 234 -5.45 -10.97 2.43
N SER A 235 -5.47 -9.96 3.31
CA SER A 235 -5.74 -8.57 2.94
C SER A 235 -4.77 -8.11 1.86
N LEU A 236 -3.48 -8.39 2.05
CA LEU A 236 -2.44 -8.05 1.12
C LEU A 236 -2.71 -8.65 -0.28
N ILE A 237 -2.93 -9.97 -0.39
CA ILE A 237 -3.14 -10.61 -1.69
C ILE A 237 -4.44 -10.15 -2.35
N PHE A 238 -5.53 -10.07 -1.60
CA PHE A 238 -6.83 -9.71 -2.17
C PHE A 238 -6.95 -8.22 -2.50
N HIS A 239 -6.25 -7.34 -1.78
CA HIS A 239 -6.10 -5.92 -2.15
C HIS A 239 -5.47 -5.78 -3.53
N TYR A 240 -4.34 -6.45 -3.75
CA TYR A 240 -3.62 -6.36 -5.02
C TYR A 240 -4.32 -7.09 -6.17
N HIS A 241 -5.06 -8.18 -5.92
CA HIS A 241 -5.78 -8.89 -6.99
C HIS A 241 -6.77 -8.00 -7.77
N TYR A 242 -7.38 -7.01 -7.12
CA TYR A 242 -8.28 -6.09 -7.81
C TYR A 242 -7.52 -5.19 -8.79
N MET A 243 -6.25 -4.89 -8.53
CA MET A 243 -5.37 -4.10 -9.39
C MET A 243 -4.75 -4.89 -10.55
N TRP A 244 -4.83 -6.23 -10.56
CA TRP A 244 -4.14 -7.10 -11.53
C TRP A 244 -4.81 -7.13 -12.90
N ASP A 245 -6.14 -7.09 -12.97
CA ASP A 245 -6.87 -7.04 -14.24
C ASP A 245 -7.81 -5.83 -14.32
N LYS A 246 -7.36 -4.82 -15.07
CA LYS A 246 -8.09 -3.57 -15.29
C LYS A 246 -9.25 -3.67 -16.28
N ARG A 247 -9.35 -4.76 -17.06
CA ARG A 247 -10.37 -4.87 -18.12
C ARG A 247 -11.76 -5.05 -17.54
N ASP A 248 -11.87 -5.93 -16.55
CA ASP A 248 -13.13 -6.27 -15.88
C ASP A 248 -13.27 -5.69 -14.47
N GLU A 249 -12.29 -4.90 -14.00
CA GLU A 249 -12.23 -4.32 -12.64
C GLU A 249 -13.56 -3.70 -12.22
N LYS A 250 -14.16 -2.85 -13.05
CA LYS A 250 -15.44 -2.22 -12.76
C LYS A 250 -16.57 -3.24 -12.52
N HIS A 251 -16.73 -4.22 -13.41
CA HIS A 251 -17.79 -5.22 -13.29
C HIS A 251 -17.57 -6.12 -12.06
N ARG A 252 -16.31 -6.50 -11.80
CA ARG A 252 -15.93 -7.30 -10.63
C ARG A 252 -16.20 -6.55 -9.32
N ASN A 253 -15.77 -5.30 -9.22
CA ASN A 253 -15.96 -4.47 -8.03
C ASN A 253 -17.45 -4.22 -7.77
N ALA A 254 -18.23 -3.94 -8.81
CA ALA A 254 -19.69 -3.78 -8.69
C ALA A 254 -20.38 -5.07 -8.19
N ALA A 255 -19.94 -6.24 -8.67
CA ALA A 255 -20.49 -7.52 -8.21
C ALA A 255 -20.13 -7.80 -6.74
N ALA A 256 -18.85 -7.65 -6.37
CA ALA A 256 -18.38 -7.86 -5.00
C ALA A 256 -19.04 -6.90 -4.01
N LEU A 257 -19.21 -5.63 -4.39
CA LEU A 257 -19.94 -4.63 -3.59
C LEU A 257 -21.36 -5.10 -3.27
N ARG A 258 -22.10 -5.60 -4.25
CA ARG A 258 -23.49 -6.08 -4.03
C ARG A 258 -23.52 -7.37 -3.20
N GLU A 259 -22.50 -8.20 -3.32
CA GLU A 259 -22.34 -9.36 -2.43
C GLU A 259 -22.10 -8.92 -0.97
N HIS A 260 -21.28 -7.89 -0.73
CA HIS A 260 -21.10 -7.31 0.61
C HIS A 260 -22.41 -6.76 1.16
N LEU A 261 -23.19 -6.02 0.37
CA LEU A 261 -24.51 -5.54 0.78
C LEU A 261 -25.44 -6.68 1.19
N ALA A 262 -25.41 -7.81 0.47
CA ALA A 262 -26.19 -8.99 0.83
C ALA A 262 -25.75 -9.61 2.17
N ILE A 263 -24.44 -9.69 2.43
CA ILE A 263 -23.89 -10.17 3.70
C ILE A 263 -24.30 -9.22 4.84
N ILE A 264 -24.11 -7.91 4.67
CA ILE A 264 -24.47 -6.90 5.66
C ILE A 264 -25.97 -6.99 5.99
N SER A 265 -26.82 -7.10 4.97
CA SER A 265 -28.27 -7.23 5.17
C SER A 265 -28.62 -8.47 5.98
N ALA A 266 -28.01 -9.62 5.69
CA ALA A 266 -28.28 -10.87 6.41
C ALA A 266 -27.77 -10.84 7.87
N LEU A 267 -26.60 -10.22 8.10
CA LEU A 267 -26.08 -9.99 9.45
C LEU A 267 -27.02 -9.08 10.25
N GLN A 268 -27.46 -7.96 9.67
CA GLN A 268 -28.36 -7.01 10.32
C GLN A 268 -29.75 -7.59 10.59
N SER A 269 -30.25 -8.46 9.71
CA SER A 269 -31.49 -9.20 9.95
C SER A 269 -31.35 -10.35 10.94
N ARG A 270 -30.14 -10.60 11.45
CA ARG A 270 -29.82 -11.70 12.38
C ARG A 270 -30.16 -13.08 11.81
N ASP A 271 -30.07 -13.24 10.49
CA ASP A 271 -30.28 -14.52 9.82
C ASP A 271 -28.92 -15.19 9.55
N GLU A 272 -28.56 -16.14 10.42
CA GLU A 272 -27.25 -16.80 10.36
C GLU A 272 -27.10 -17.64 9.08
N GLU A 273 -28.15 -18.33 8.66
CA GLU A 273 -28.11 -19.17 7.47
C GLU A 273 -27.95 -18.31 6.20
N ALA A 274 -28.70 -17.21 6.10
CA ALA A 274 -28.55 -16.26 5.01
C ALA A 274 -27.17 -15.61 5.01
N ALA A 275 -26.63 -15.24 6.17
CA ALA A 275 -25.31 -14.61 6.28
C ALA A 275 -24.19 -15.57 5.83
N LEU A 276 -24.24 -16.82 6.28
CA LEU A 276 -23.27 -17.85 5.87
C LEU A 276 -23.40 -18.17 4.37
N THR A 277 -24.62 -18.24 3.85
CA THR A 277 -24.86 -18.50 2.42
C THR A 277 -24.35 -17.35 1.54
N ALA A 278 -24.64 -16.10 1.91
CA ALA A 278 -24.14 -14.92 1.22
C ALA A 278 -22.61 -14.85 1.25
N THR A 279 -22.00 -15.17 2.40
CA THR A 279 -20.54 -15.17 2.58
C THR A 279 -19.87 -16.27 1.75
N ARG A 280 -20.39 -17.50 1.73
CA ARG A 280 -19.88 -18.57 0.87
C ARG A 280 -19.94 -18.21 -0.61
N ARG A 281 -21.04 -17.56 -1.04
CA ARG A 281 -21.18 -17.08 -2.42
C ARG A 281 -20.08 -16.07 -2.75
N HIS A 282 -19.91 -15.05 -1.91
CA HIS A 282 -18.88 -14.04 -2.07
C HIS A 282 -17.48 -14.63 -2.18
N LEU A 283 -17.10 -15.50 -1.24
CA LEU A 283 -15.78 -16.13 -1.21
C LEU A 283 -15.52 -16.99 -2.45
N ARG A 284 -16.55 -17.69 -2.95
CA ARG A 284 -16.45 -18.45 -4.21
C ARG A 284 -16.28 -17.54 -5.43
N THR A 285 -17.01 -16.44 -5.49
CA THR A 285 -16.84 -15.41 -6.54
C THR A 285 -15.42 -14.86 -6.49
N SER A 286 -14.95 -14.47 -5.30
CA SER A 286 -13.60 -13.91 -5.06
C SER A 286 -12.47 -14.89 -5.41
N MET A 287 -12.62 -16.19 -5.13
CA MET A 287 -11.68 -17.22 -5.57
C MET A 287 -11.63 -17.31 -7.10
N THR A 288 -12.80 -17.24 -7.76
CA THR A 288 -12.88 -17.31 -9.23
C THR A 288 -12.21 -16.11 -9.88
N THR A 289 -12.39 -14.90 -9.32
CA THR A 289 -11.75 -13.68 -9.82
C THR A 289 -10.23 -13.72 -9.62
N LEU A 290 -9.76 -14.20 -8.45
CA LEU A 290 -8.33 -14.39 -8.20
C LEU A 290 -7.71 -15.37 -9.22
N LEU A 291 -8.32 -16.53 -9.44
CA LEU A 291 -7.83 -17.50 -10.42
C LEU A 291 -7.83 -16.97 -11.86
N SER A 292 -8.82 -16.15 -12.22
CA SER A 292 -8.87 -15.53 -13.54
C SER A 292 -7.71 -14.55 -13.73
N SER A 293 -7.42 -13.72 -12.72
CA SER A 293 -6.33 -12.73 -12.80
C SER A 293 -4.94 -13.36 -13.00
N LEU A 294 -4.74 -14.60 -12.55
CA LEU A 294 -3.50 -15.36 -12.77
C LEU A 294 -3.38 -15.91 -14.20
N LYS A 295 -4.49 -16.20 -14.88
CA LYS A 295 -4.46 -16.74 -16.25
C LYS A 295 -4.03 -15.69 -17.27
N ASP A 296 -4.35 -14.42 -17.03
CA ASP A 296 -3.95 -13.32 -17.92
C ASP A 296 -2.46 -12.96 -17.82
N HIS A 297 -1.73 -13.51 -16.84
CA HIS A 297 -0.28 -13.41 -16.75
C HIS A 297 0.44 -14.60 -17.42
N ARG A 298 -0.30 -15.64 -17.85
CA ARG A 298 0.22 -16.69 -18.75
C ARG A 298 0.06 -16.33 -20.23
N LEU A 299 0.35 -15.08 -20.60
CA LEU A 299 0.31 -14.65 -22.00
C LEU A 299 1.61 -15.04 -22.72
N VAL A 300 1.61 -16.30 -23.20
CA VAL A 300 2.49 -16.89 -24.24
C VAL A 300 3.96 -17.08 -23.89
#